data_AF-A0A944XVT0-F1
#
_entry.id   AF-A0A944XVT0-F1
#
_cell.length_a   1.000
_cell.length_b   1.000
_cell.length_c   1.000
_cell.angle_alpha   90.00
_cell.angle_beta   90.00
_cell.angle_gamma   90.00
#
_symmetry.space_group_name_H-M   'P 1'
#
loop_
_entity.id
_entity.type
_entity.pdbx_description
1 polymer ?
#
loop_
_entity_poly.entity_id
_entity_poly.type
_entity_poly.pdbx_seq_one_letter_code
_entity_poly.pdbx_strand_id
1 'polypeptide(L)'
;GSLAPASIDEKAPADDGLWQMNLESGARTLFVSVRDAVAVGSASPADADHFLSHASFSPSGNRVAFLHRYFTRDGGFYTRMIVCTAAGADARILAEEKVSHFDWFDDDHIAVWTRPGGGRLAAARRSGLLANPLLRPLVNVARKLKPGLKQAMLREFYFMIPVDDPKARKPIGQGQLEQDGHPMFSKDRRWMLTDTYADAEGLQTLILFDMEAGARIDIGRFNHDPGSTDSDLKCDLHPRWNRAGTQVCIDAARSGTRQCLIVDVAKVAGRPALDAAA
;
A
#
# COMPACT_ATOMS: atom_id res chain seq x y z
N GLY A 1 -0.41 29.24 25.87
CA GLY A 1 0.55 29.46 24.77
C GLY A 1 0.12 28.60 23.61
N SER A 2 0.00 29.19 22.42
CA SER A 2 -0.42 28.50 21.19
C SER A 2 0.52 27.32 20.89
N LEU A 3 0.00 26.10 20.88
CA LEU A 3 0.68 24.88 20.42
C LEU A 3 0.49 24.73 18.90
N ALA A 4 0.84 25.75 18.13
CA ALA A 4 1.07 25.52 16.70
C ALA A 4 2.44 24.85 16.60
N PRO A 5 2.54 23.60 16.09
CA PRO A 5 3.84 22.97 15.92
C PRO A 5 4.66 23.79 14.93
N ALA A 6 5.92 24.07 15.29
CA ALA A 6 6.88 24.82 14.47
C ALA A 6 7.26 24.07 13.16
N SER A 7 6.72 22.87 12.94
CA SER A 7 7.16 21.90 11.93
C SER A 7 6.54 22.06 10.55
N ILE A 8 5.55 22.94 10.35
CA ILE A 8 4.83 23.04 9.06
C ILE A 8 5.75 23.51 7.91
N ASP A 9 6.85 24.20 8.22
CA ASP A 9 7.79 24.73 7.23
C ASP A 9 9.08 23.87 7.06
N GLU A 10 9.33 22.88 7.91
CA GLU A 10 10.52 22.03 7.79
C GLU A 10 10.25 20.86 6.83
N LYS A 11 11.14 20.70 5.84
CA LYS A 11 11.00 19.68 4.78
C LYS A 11 11.12 18.24 5.28
N ALA A 12 11.90 18.02 6.33
CA ALA A 12 12.15 16.70 6.93
C ALA A 12 12.36 16.82 8.46
N PRO A 13 11.27 17.07 9.22
CA PRO A 13 11.37 17.35 10.65
C PRO A 13 11.95 16.20 11.45
N ALA A 14 12.69 16.56 12.50
CA ALA A 14 13.30 15.65 13.45
C ALA A 14 12.38 15.28 14.62
N ASP A 15 11.35 16.09 14.85
CA ASP A 15 10.42 16.04 15.98
C ASP A 15 9.01 15.61 15.57
N ASP A 16 8.82 15.24 14.30
CA ASP A 16 7.59 14.68 13.76
C ASP A 16 7.86 13.37 13.01
N GLY A 17 6.86 12.49 12.94
CA GLY A 17 6.97 11.16 12.35
C GLY A 17 6.03 10.13 12.98
N LEU A 18 6.51 8.91 13.15
CA LEU A 18 5.75 7.82 13.74
C LEU A 18 5.93 7.77 15.25
N TRP A 19 4.82 7.90 15.96
CA TRP A 19 4.75 7.85 17.41
C TRP A 19 4.17 6.51 17.88
N GLN A 20 4.77 5.94 18.91
CA GLN A 20 4.21 4.82 19.66
C GLN A 20 3.61 5.34 20.96
N MET A 21 2.43 4.85 21.32
CA MET A 21 1.75 5.20 22.57
C MET A 21 1.43 3.94 23.37
N ASN A 22 1.84 3.93 24.65
CA ASN A 22 1.32 2.96 25.60
C ASN A 22 -0.09 3.39 26.02
N LEU A 23 -1.10 2.56 25.74
CA LEU A 23 -2.50 2.92 25.96
C LEU A 23 -2.92 2.96 27.44
N GLU A 24 -2.19 2.29 28.33
CA GLU A 24 -2.48 2.26 29.76
C GLU A 24 -1.90 3.49 30.48
N SER A 25 -0.61 3.76 30.27
CA SER A 25 0.09 4.89 30.90
C SER A 25 -0.05 6.22 30.16
N GLY A 26 -0.41 6.16 28.87
CA GLY A 26 -0.43 7.32 27.99
C GLY A 26 0.97 7.82 27.55
N ALA A 27 2.04 7.13 27.93
CA ALA A 27 3.41 7.47 27.53
C ALA A 27 3.58 7.39 26.01
N ARG A 28 4.30 8.35 25.43
CA ARG A 28 4.48 8.50 23.97
C ARG A 28 5.95 8.59 23.62
N THR A 29 6.34 7.94 22.55
CA THR A 29 7.73 7.95 22.05
C THR A 29 7.71 8.10 20.54
N LEU A 30 8.40 9.12 20.02
CA LEU A 30 8.75 9.21 18.61
C LEU A 30 9.83 8.17 18.34
N PHE A 31 9.51 7.13 17.55
CA PHE A 31 10.45 6.03 17.29
C PHE A 31 11.01 6.05 15.86
N VAL A 32 10.35 6.76 14.93
CA VAL A 32 10.90 7.07 13.60
C VAL A 32 10.50 8.50 13.24
N SER A 33 11.46 9.41 13.12
CA SER A 33 11.20 10.76 12.61
C SER A 33 11.11 10.78 11.07
N VAL A 34 10.52 11.83 10.50
CA VAL A 34 10.57 12.07 9.04
C VAL A 34 12.03 12.13 8.58
N ARG A 35 12.90 12.82 9.35
CA ARG A 35 14.34 12.90 9.09
C ARG A 35 15.01 11.52 9.03
N ASP A 36 14.70 10.62 9.97
CA ASP A 36 15.25 9.27 9.97
C ASP A 36 14.84 8.53 8.69
N ALA A 37 13.57 8.62 8.30
CA ALA A 37 13.06 8.00 7.08
C ALA A 37 13.74 8.55 5.81
N VAL A 38 14.01 9.87 5.74
CA VAL A 38 14.77 10.48 4.62
C VAL A 38 16.17 9.85 4.50
N ALA A 39 16.84 9.58 5.62
CA ALA A 39 18.18 9.01 5.67
C ALA A 39 18.26 7.52 5.30
N VAL A 40 17.13 6.80 5.23
CA VAL A 40 17.12 5.36 4.91
C VAL A 40 17.50 5.11 3.44
N GLY A 41 18.53 4.29 3.24
CA GLY A 41 18.85 3.67 1.95
C GLY A 41 19.23 4.68 0.87
N SER A 42 18.48 4.69 -0.25
CA SER A 42 18.78 5.57 -1.38
C SER A 42 18.41 7.02 -1.10
N ALA A 43 19.26 7.94 -1.57
CA ALA A 43 19.09 9.38 -1.41
C ALA A 43 17.72 9.89 -1.88
N SER A 44 17.15 10.81 -1.10
CA SER A 44 15.97 11.61 -1.45
C SER A 44 16.35 13.09 -1.55
N PRO A 45 15.62 13.92 -2.32
CA PRO A 45 15.92 15.35 -2.43
C PRO A 45 15.68 16.07 -1.10
N ALA A 46 16.71 16.72 -0.56
CA ALA A 46 16.61 17.41 0.74
C ALA A 46 15.66 18.62 0.75
N ASP A 47 15.35 19.17 -0.44
CA ASP A 47 14.47 20.31 -0.65
C ASP A 47 12.99 19.92 -0.83
N ALA A 48 12.65 18.64 -0.83
CA ALA A 48 11.29 18.15 -1.04
C ALA A 48 10.47 18.09 0.26
N ASP A 49 9.16 18.33 0.17
CA ASP A 49 8.25 18.11 1.30
C ASP A 49 8.05 16.61 1.55
N HIS A 50 8.61 16.12 2.66
CA HIS A 50 8.56 14.71 3.05
C HIS A 50 7.48 14.45 4.10
N PHE A 51 6.83 13.30 4.01
CA PHE A 51 5.86 12.86 5.01
C PHE A 51 5.79 11.33 5.10
N LEU A 52 5.32 10.85 6.25
CA LEU A 52 5.10 9.43 6.52
C LEU A 52 3.60 9.14 6.51
N SER A 53 3.21 7.96 6.03
CA SER A 53 1.82 7.54 5.97
C SER A 53 1.69 6.02 5.99
N HIS A 54 0.47 5.52 6.19
CA HIS A 54 0.14 4.08 6.07
C HIS A 54 1.07 3.19 6.91
N ALA A 55 1.23 3.50 8.19
CA ALA A 55 2.02 2.66 9.10
C ALA A 55 1.21 1.41 9.52
N SER A 56 1.85 0.25 9.52
CA SER A 56 1.25 -1.02 9.91
C SER A 56 2.26 -1.94 10.59
N PHE A 57 1.88 -2.51 11.73
CA PHE A 57 2.67 -3.51 12.44
C PHE A 57 2.61 -4.87 11.74
N SER A 58 3.73 -5.60 11.77
CA SER A 58 3.72 -7.02 11.42
C SER A 58 2.84 -7.83 12.38
N PRO A 59 2.43 -9.06 12.04
CA PRO A 59 1.51 -9.85 12.85
C PRO A 59 1.95 -10.07 14.31
N SER A 60 3.25 -10.24 14.58
CA SER A 60 3.76 -10.31 15.96
C SER A 60 3.98 -8.94 16.61
N GLY A 61 3.91 -7.86 15.84
CA GLY A 61 4.19 -6.50 16.30
C GLY A 61 5.68 -6.16 16.37
N ASN A 62 6.57 -7.04 15.92
CA ASN A 62 8.03 -6.83 16.03
C ASN A 62 8.60 -5.95 14.92
N ARG A 63 7.89 -5.77 13.81
CA ARG A 63 8.27 -4.88 12.71
C ARG A 63 7.17 -3.89 12.38
N VAL A 64 7.56 -2.77 11.76
CA VAL A 64 6.65 -1.73 11.26
C VAL A 64 6.97 -1.45 9.80
N ALA A 65 5.96 -1.57 8.94
CA ALA A 65 5.99 -1.11 7.57
C ALA A 65 5.30 0.25 7.48
N PHE A 66 5.84 1.16 6.68
CA PHE A 66 5.23 2.47 6.43
C PHE A 66 5.66 3.02 5.07
N LEU A 67 4.94 4.03 4.59
CA LEU A 67 5.26 4.73 3.36
C LEU A 67 5.88 6.08 3.68
N HIS A 68 7.13 6.25 3.27
CA HIS A 68 7.75 7.56 3.13
C HIS A 68 7.44 8.13 1.75
N ARG A 69 6.89 9.33 1.71
CA ARG A 69 6.46 9.99 0.48
C ARG A 69 7.06 11.38 0.39
N TYR A 70 7.25 11.84 -0.84
CA TYR A 70 7.64 13.22 -1.11
C TYR A 70 7.18 13.68 -2.49
N PHE A 71 6.97 14.99 -2.60
CA PHE A 71 6.61 15.62 -3.87
C PHE A 71 7.84 15.71 -4.79
N THR A 72 7.69 15.31 -6.04
CA THR A 72 8.72 15.46 -7.07
C THR A 72 8.56 16.80 -7.79
N ARG A 73 9.64 17.29 -8.41
CA ARG A 73 9.65 18.61 -9.09
C ARG A 73 8.63 18.74 -10.25
N ASP A 74 8.16 17.62 -10.78
CA ASP A 74 7.11 17.54 -11.79
C ASP A 74 5.68 17.50 -11.19
N GLY A 75 5.54 17.74 -9.88
CA GLY A 75 4.25 17.76 -9.16
C GLY A 75 3.70 16.38 -8.82
N GLY A 76 4.46 15.31 -9.09
CA GLY A 76 4.10 13.95 -8.73
C GLY A 76 4.47 13.59 -7.28
N PHE A 77 4.19 12.35 -6.91
CA PHE A 77 4.66 11.74 -5.68
C PHE A 77 5.67 10.65 -5.97
N TYR A 78 6.73 10.60 -5.17
CA TYR A 78 7.59 9.44 -5.06
C TYR A 78 7.30 8.74 -3.74
N THR A 79 7.07 7.43 -3.80
CA THR A 79 6.74 6.62 -2.61
C THR A 79 7.85 5.59 -2.38
N ARG A 80 8.30 5.48 -1.13
CA ARG A 80 9.23 4.46 -0.65
C ARG A 80 8.54 3.70 0.47
N MET A 81 8.48 2.38 0.33
CA MET A 81 8.04 1.51 1.41
C MET A 81 9.22 1.16 2.28
N ILE A 82 9.17 1.55 3.54
CA ILE A 82 10.22 1.30 4.53
C ILE A 82 9.69 0.31 5.55
N VAL A 83 10.55 -0.65 5.92
CA VAL A 83 10.33 -1.54 7.07
C VAL A 83 11.45 -1.37 8.07
N CYS A 84 11.10 -1.31 9.35
CA CYS A 84 12.02 -1.27 10.48
C CYS A 84 11.49 -2.16 11.61
N THR A 85 12.28 -2.35 12.66
CA THR A 85 11.80 -2.97 13.91
C THR A 85 10.78 -2.06 14.61
N ALA A 86 10.03 -2.58 15.57
CA ALA A 86 9.10 -1.79 16.39
C ALA A 86 9.77 -0.66 17.18
N ALA A 87 11.10 -0.75 17.39
CA ALA A 87 11.89 0.31 18.03
C ALA A 87 12.47 1.32 17.01
N GLY A 88 12.18 1.19 15.71
CA GLY A 88 12.69 2.07 14.66
C GLY A 88 14.08 1.68 14.09
N ALA A 89 14.72 0.64 14.62
CA ALA A 89 16.02 0.17 14.15
C ALA A 89 15.94 -0.68 12.86
N ASP A 90 17.08 -0.90 12.21
CA ASP A 90 17.24 -1.75 11.01
C ASP A 90 16.35 -1.36 9.81
N ALA A 91 16.06 -0.06 9.69
CA ALA A 91 15.21 0.47 8.65
C ALA A 91 15.78 0.23 7.25
N ARG A 92 14.94 -0.27 6.34
CA ARG A 92 15.30 -0.58 4.95
C ARG A 92 14.14 -0.33 3.99
N ILE A 93 14.46 -0.07 2.73
CA ILE A 93 13.48 0.11 1.66
C ILE A 93 13.16 -1.24 1.02
N LEU A 94 11.87 -1.59 0.93
CA LEU A 94 11.40 -2.81 0.27
C LEU A 94 10.96 -2.57 -1.19
N ALA A 95 10.34 -1.42 -1.45
CA ALA A 95 9.84 -1.04 -2.77
C ALA A 95 9.84 0.49 -2.92
N GLU A 96 9.95 0.98 -4.15
CA GLU A 96 10.06 2.41 -4.46
C GLU A 96 9.31 2.79 -5.74
N GLU A 97 9.13 4.11 -5.92
CA GLU A 97 8.50 4.80 -7.04
C GLU A 97 6.98 4.59 -7.09
N LYS A 98 6.53 3.34 -7.24
CA LYS A 98 5.11 2.98 -7.32
C LYS A 98 4.81 1.95 -6.26
N VAL A 99 4.34 2.45 -5.13
CA VAL A 99 3.82 1.67 -4.02
C VAL A 99 2.53 2.34 -3.59
N SER A 100 1.44 1.58 -3.56
CA SER A 100 0.13 2.08 -3.15
C SER A 100 -0.34 1.34 -1.91
N HIS A 101 -0.73 0.07 -2.05
CA HIS A 101 -1.30 -0.73 -0.98
C HIS A 101 -0.47 -1.98 -0.67
N PHE A 102 -0.56 -2.41 0.58
CA PHE A 102 0.16 -3.56 1.08
C PHE A 102 -0.53 -4.17 2.29
N ASP A 103 -0.24 -5.44 2.56
CA ASP A 103 -0.54 -6.09 3.83
C ASP A 103 0.50 -7.16 4.19
N TRP A 104 0.68 -7.36 5.49
CA TRP A 104 1.61 -8.35 6.01
C TRP A 104 1.07 -9.77 5.86
N PHE A 105 1.82 -10.61 5.14
CA PHE A 105 1.51 -12.03 5.05
C PHE A 105 1.98 -12.76 6.31
N ASP A 106 3.20 -12.52 6.74
CA ASP A 106 3.75 -12.96 8.03
C ASP A 106 4.73 -11.89 8.55
N ASP A 107 5.61 -12.20 9.50
CA ASP A 107 6.58 -11.22 10.02
C ASP A 107 7.75 -10.94 9.07
N ASP A 108 7.94 -11.77 8.04
CA ASP A 108 9.08 -11.73 7.14
C ASP A 108 8.67 -11.52 5.68
N HIS A 109 7.37 -11.52 5.38
CA HIS A 109 6.82 -11.34 4.04
C HIS A 109 5.68 -10.33 4.00
N ILE A 110 5.69 -9.47 2.99
CA ILE A 110 4.67 -8.46 2.76
C ILE A 110 4.21 -8.49 1.30
N ALA A 111 2.90 -8.48 1.09
CA ALA A 111 2.33 -8.33 -0.24
C ALA A 111 2.16 -6.86 -0.56
N VAL A 112 2.64 -6.42 -1.72
CA VAL A 112 2.70 -5.00 -2.08
C VAL A 112 2.27 -4.83 -3.54
N TRP A 113 1.33 -3.93 -3.81
CA TRP A 113 1.06 -3.48 -5.18
C TRP A 113 2.18 -2.55 -5.63
N THR A 114 3.02 -3.05 -6.53
CA THR A 114 4.21 -2.31 -6.98
C THR A 114 4.67 -2.76 -8.37
N ARG A 115 5.70 -2.09 -8.90
CA ARG A 115 6.35 -2.47 -10.16
C ARG A 115 7.45 -3.51 -9.94
N PRO A 116 7.77 -4.31 -10.96
CA PRO A 116 9.00 -5.10 -10.99
C PRO A 116 10.25 -4.20 -11.11
N GLY A 117 10.69 -3.59 -9.99
CA GLY A 117 12.12 -3.32 -9.71
C GLY A 117 12.79 -2.09 -10.32
N GLY A 118 12.51 -0.91 -9.77
CA GLY A 118 13.38 -0.17 -8.84
C GLY A 118 14.86 0.16 -9.09
N GLY A 119 15.57 -0.43 -10.06
CA GLY A 119 17.04 -0.26 -10.13
C GLY A 119 17.53 0.95 -10.93
N ARG A 120 17.07 1.08 -12.19
CA ARG A 120 17.59 2.09 -13.14
C ARG A 120 16.57 3.16 -13.52
N LEU A 121 15.30 2.77 -13.68
CA LEU A 121 14.23 3.71 -14.05
C LEU A 121 13.84 4.60 -12.86
N ALA A 122 13.70 3.98 -11.67
CA ALA A 122 13.50 4.69 -10.42
C ALA A 122 14.66 5.67 -10.12
N ALA A 123 15.91 5.22 -10.29
CA ALA A 123 17.09 6.07 -10.14
C ALA A 123 17.12 7.26 -11.12
N ALA A 124 16.73 7.05 -12.38
CA ALA A 124 16.66 8.10 -13.40
C ALA A 124 15.52 9.11 -13.18
N ARG A 125 14.40 8.68 -12.58
CA ARG A 125 13.33 9.59 -12.15
C ARG A 125 13.73 10.40 -10.92
N ARG A 126 14.35 9.76 -9.92
CA ARG A 126 14.85 10.45 -8.70
C ARG A 126 15.78 11.61 -9.03
N SER A 127 16.64 11.46 -10.03
CA SER A 127 17.62 12.48 -10.42
C SER A 127 17.09 13.53 -11.40
N GLY A 128 15.84 13.43 -11.86
CA GLY A 128 15.28 14.34 -12.87
C GLY A 128 15.92 14.23 -14.26
N LEU A 129 16.78 13.21 -14.51
CA LEU A 129 17.49 13.02 -15.77
C LEU A 129 16.54 12.87 -16.97
N LEU A 130 15.34 12.30 -16.76
CA LEU A 130 14.33 12.17 -17.83
C LEU A 130 13.76 13.52 -18.31
N ALA A 131 13.89 14.58 -17.52
CA ALA A 131 13.47 15.94 -17.88
C ALA A 131 14.59 16.77 -18.53
N ASN A 132 15.83 16.26 -18.60
CA ASN A 132 16.95 16.99 -19.20
C ASN A 132 16.82 17.05 -20.75
N PRO A 133 16.78 18.25 -21.36
CA PRO A 133 16.66 18.41 -22.81
C PRO A 133 17.75 17.68 -23.60
N LEU A 134 18.96 17.52 -23.03
CA LEU A 134 20.11 16.86 -23.64
C LEU A 134 19.94 15.34 -23.79
N LEU A 135 19.07 14.72 -22.99
CA LEU A 135 18.82 13.27 -23.01
C LEU A 135 17.63 12.86 -23.89
N ARG A 136 16.88 13.83 -24.45
CA ARG A 136 15.76 13.58 -25.38
C ARG A 136 16.09 12.59 -26.51
N PRO A 137 17.27 12.64 -27.17
CA PRO A 137 17.60 11.71 -28.25
C PRO A 137 17.67 10.26 -27.77
N LEU A 138 18.29 10.02 -26.61
CA LEU A 138 18.41 8.69 -25.99
C LEU A 138 17.05 8.15 -25.52
N VAL A 139 16.20 9.01 -24.95
CA VAL A 139 14.83 8.66 -24.55
C VAL A 139 13.99 8.25 -25.78
N ASN A 140 14.17 8.94 -26.92
CA ASN A 140 13.49 8.58 -28.17
C ASN A 140 13.96 7.22 -28.73
N VAL A 141 15.24 6.86 -28.54
CA VAL A 141 15.77 5.53 -28.90
C VAL A 141 15.24 4.44 -27.96
N ALA A 142 15.22 4.67 -26.64
CA ALA A 142 14.61 3.75 -25.68
C ALA A 142 13.11 3.54 -25.95
N ARG A 143 12.42 4.53 -26.52
CA ARG A 143 11.03 4.41 -26.97
C ARG A 143 10.84 3.43 -28.14
N LYS A 144 11.92 3.04 -28.85
CA LYS A 144 11.92 2.03 -29.91
C LYS A 144 12.10 0.59 -29.41
N LEU A 145 12.25 0.38 -28.10
CA LEU A 145 12.18 -0.98 -27.50
C LEU A 145 10.84 -1.65 -27.83
N LYS A 146 10.85 -2.99 -27.96
CA LYS A 146 9.64 -3.76 -28.26
C LYS A 146 8.51 -3.40 -27.28
N PRO A 147 7.31 -3.01 -27.76
CA PRO A 147 6.22 -2.54 -26.90
C PRO A 147 5.87 -3.48 -25.75
N GLY A 148 5.88 -4.80 -26.00
CA GLY A 148 5.53 -5.81 -24.98
C GLY A 148 6.51 -5.89 -23.81
N LEU A 149 7.82 -5.76 -24.04
CA LEU A 149 8.81 -5.77 -22.96
C LEU A 149 8.70 -4.51 -22.10
N LYS A 150 8.47 -3.36 -22.74
CA LYS A 150 8.27 -2.08 -22.04
C LYS A 150 6.99 -2.09 -21.20
N GLN A 151 5.89 -2.64 -21.72
CA GLN A 151 4.64 -2.80 -20.97
C GLN A 151 4.82 -3.78 -19.80
N ALA A 152 5.51 -4.90 -19.98
CA ALA A 152 5.78 -5.85 -18.91
C ALA A 152 6.60 -5.25 -17.76
N MET A 153 7.57 -4.38 -18.06
CA MET A 153 8.39 -3.71 -17.04
C MET A 153 7.68 -2.56 -16.31
N LEU A 154 6.61 -2.02 -16.89
CA LEU A 154 5.85 -0.89 -16.33
C LEU A 154 4.56 -1.32 -15.65
N ARG A 155 4.08 -2.53 -15.93
CA ARG A 155 2.88 -3.09 -15.29
C ARG A 155 3.12 -3.29 -13.80
N GLU A 156 2.16 -2.81 -13.03
CA GLU A 156 2.10 -2.97 -11.59
C GLU A 156 1.32 -4.25 -11.29
N PHE A 157 1.72 -4.95 -10.24
CA PHE A 157 1.09 -6.17 -9.74
C PHE A 157 1.32 -6.28 -8.25
N TYR A 158 0.58 -7.17 -7.59
CA TYR A 158 0.96 -7.62 -6.26
C TYR A 158 2.24 -8.45 -6.32
N PHE A 159 3.22 -8.09 -5.50
CA PHE A 159 4.41 -8.87 -5.24
C PHE A 159 4.45 -9.28 -3.77
N MET A 160 4.72 -10.56 -3.50
CA MET A 160 5.18 -11.01 -2.19
C MET A 160 6.66 -10.68 -2.07
N ILE A 161 7.02 -9.85 -1.10
CA ILE A 161 8.38 -9.33 -0.88
C ILE A 161 8.90 -9.84 0.46
N PRO A 162 9.99 -10.64 0.47
CA PRO A 162 10.70 -10.95 1.70
C PRO A 162 11.36 -9.68 2.28
N VAL A 163 11.15 -9.40 3.57
CA VAL A 163 11.69 -8.21 4.24
C VAL A 163 13.22 -8.20 4.23
N ASP A 164 13.83 -9.37 4.44
CA ASP A 164 15.28 -9.51 4.55
C ASP A 164 15.99 -9.69 3.20
N ASP A 165 15.26 -10.05 2.14
CA ASP A 165 15.76 -10.04 0.76
C ASP A 165 14.70 -9.52 -0.23
N PRO A 166 14.53 -8.19 -0.35
CA PRO A 166 13.49 -7.61 -1.20
C PRO A 166 13.67 -7.93 -2.70
N LYS A 167 14.87 -8.35 -3.10
CA LYS A 167 15.16 -8.73 -4.49
C LYS A 167 14.57 -10.09 -4.84
N ALA A 168 14.35 -10.97 -3.86
CA ALA A 168 13.74 -12.28 -4.02
C ALA A 168 12.20 -12.24 -4.13
N ARG A 169 11.60 -11.06 -4.34
CA ARG A 169 10.16 -10.90 -4.49
C ARG A 169 9.58 -11.75 -5.62
N LYS A 170 8.33 -12.19 -5.45
CA LYS A 170 7.59 -13.02 -6.42
C LYS A 170 6.22 -12.41 -6.69
N PRO A 171 5.75 -12.38 -7.95
CA PRO A 171 4.41 -11.89 -8.23
C PRO A 171 3.36 -12.84 -7.64
N ILE A 172 2.21 -12.31 -7.22
CA ILE A 172 1.05 -13.08 -6.75
C ILE A 172 -0.20 -12.71 -7.55
N GLY A 173 -1.09 -13.68 -7.76
CA GLY A 173 -2.36 -13.46 -8.46
C GLY A 173 -2.25 -13.06 -9.94
N GLN A 174 -1.16 -13.40 -10.64
CA GLN A 174 -1.04 -13.05 -12.06
C GLN A 174 -2.18 -13.65 -12.89
N GLY A 175 -2.83 -12.81 -13.71
CA GLY A 175 -4.02 -13.18 -14.48
C GLY A 175 -5.30 -13.33 -13.67
N GLN A 176 -5.26 -13.10 -12.36
CA GLN A 176 -6.40 -13.15 -11.45
C GLN A 176 -6.65 -11.78 -10.79
N LEU A 177 -5.58 -11.09 -10.41
CA LEU A 177 -5.55 -9.80 -9.75
C LEU A 177 -4.76 -8.81 -10.62
N GLU A 178 -5.44 -8.27 -11.64
CA GLU A 178 -4.81 -7.44 -12.67
C GLU A 178 -4.86 -5.93 -12.39
N GLN A 179 -5.42 -5.54 -11.25
CA GLN A 179 -5.51 -4.15 -10.82
C GLN A 179 -5.26 -4.01 -9.32
N ASP A 180 -4.92 -2.78 -8.94
CA ASP A 180 -4.72 -2.38 -7.55
C ASP A 180 -6.03 -2.43 -6.76
N GLY A 181 -5.88 -2.55 -5.45
CA GLY A 181 -6.94 -2.63 -4.44
C GLY A 181 -6.33 -2.60 -3.05
N HIS A 182 -7.08 -3.03 -2.06
CA HIS A 182 -6.73 -2.94 -0.65
C HIS A 182 -6.58 -4.35 -0.07
N PRO A 183 -5.37 -4.94 -0.13
CA PRO A 183 -5.17 -6.31 0.30
C PRO A 183 -5.29 -6.45 1.82
N MET A 184 -5.82 -7.58 2.29
CA MET A 184 -5.71 -8.03 3.67
C MET A 184 -5.69 -9.56 3.75
N PHE A 185 -4.75 -10.14 4.47
CA PHE A 185 -4.66 -11.60 4.64
C PHE A 185 -5.54 -12.11 5.77
N SER A 186 -6.14 -13.28 5.56
CA SER A 186 -6.78 -14.04 6.63
C SER A 186 -5.74 -14.53 7.64
N LYS A 187 -6.17 -14.79 8.88
CA LYS A 187 -5.27 -15.25 9.96
C LYS A 187 -4.51 -16.54 9.63
N ASP A 188 -5.13 -17.45 8.88
CA ASP A 188 -4.56 -18.73 8.44
C ASP A 188 -3.75 -18.61 7.14
N ARG A 189 -3.65 -17.40 6.56
CA ARG A 189 -2.86 -17.09 5.36
C ARG A 189 -3.30 -17.78 4.08
N ARG A 190 -4.39 -18.53 4.13
CA ARG A 190 -5.00 -19.17 2.95
C ARG A 190 -5.65 -18.16 2.02
N TRP A 191 -6.24 -17.09 2.57
CA TRP A 191 -7.02 -16.15 1.79
C TRP A 191 -6.39 -14.76 1.79
N MET A 192 -6.30 -14.15 0.61
CA MET A 192 -6.11 -12.71 0.47
C MET A 192 -7.44 -12.08 0.07
N LEU A 193 -7.89 -11.13 0.87
CA LEU A 193 -9.05 -10.29 0.58
C LEU A 193 -8.56 -9.03 -0.10
N THR A 194 -9.22 -8.59 -1.15
CA THR A 194 -8.92 -7.33 -1.82
C THR A 194 -10.16 -6.82 -2.55
N ASP A 195 -10.04 -5.70 -3.24
CA ASP A 195 -11.10 -5.07 -3.99
C ASP A 195 -10.58 -4.52 -5.32
N THR A 196 -11.50 -3.93 -6.09
CA THR A 196 -11.20 -3.18 -7.30
C THR A 196 -11.64 -1.73 -7.13
N TYR A 197 -11.04 -0.83 -7.89
CA TYR A 197 -11.66 0.47 -8.16
C TYR A 197 -12.94 0.33 -8.99
N ALA A 198 -13.72 1.41 -9.00
CA ALA A 198 -14.95 1.52 -9.77
C ALA A 198 -14.69 1.30 -11.26
N ASP A 199 -15.45 0.40 -11.87
CA ASP A 199 -15.50 0.22 -13.31
C ASP A 199 -16.38 1.29 -13.98
N ALA A 200 -16.64 1.12 -15.28
CA ALA A 200 -17.48 2.03 -16.07
C ALA A 200 -18.95 2.08 -15.60
N GLU A 201 -19.39 1.09 -14.81
CA GLU A 201 -20.72 1.05 -14.19
C GLU A 201 -20.72 1.71 -12.80
N GLY A 202 -19.57 2.19 -12.32
CA GLY A 202 -19.40 2.77 -10.99
C GLY A 202 -19.31 1.71 -9.88
N LEU A 203 -19.05 0.44 -10.23
CA LEU A 203 -19.05 -0.68 -9.31
C LEU A 203 -17.63 -1.14 -8.97
N GLN A 204 -17.44 -1.43 -7.68
CA GLN A 204 -16.23 -2.05 -7.13
C GLN A 204 -16.53 -3.51 -6.82
N THR A 205 -15.57 -4.39 -7.10
CA THR A 205 -15.70 -5.82 -6.85
C THR A 205 -14.92 -6.19 -5.61
N LEU A 206 -15.57 -6.86 -4.66
CA LEU A 206 -14.93 -7.45 -3.50
C LEU A 206 -14.44 -8.87 -3.85
N ILE A 207 -13.17 -9.15 -3.57
CA ILE A 207 -12.47 -10.33 -4.06
C ILE A 207 -11.89 -11.13 -2.90
N LEU A 208 -12.12 -12.44 -2.91
CA LEU A 208 -11.29 -13.40 -2.19
C LEU A 208 -10.37 -14.11 -3.19
N PHE A 209 -9.08 -14.16 -2.86
CA PHE A 209 -8.08 -14.88 -3.61
C PHE A 209 -7.53 -16.01 -2.75
N ASP A 210 -7.69 -17.25 -3.21
CA ASP A 210 -7.12 -18.44 -2.58
C ASP A 210 -5.61 -18.48 -2.90
N MET A 211 -4.78 -18.27 -1.88
CA MET A 211 -3.32 -18.24 -2.01
C MET A 211 -2.73 -19.61 -2.33
N GLU A 212 -3.43 -20.69 -2.00
CA GLU A 212 -3.00 -22.07 -2.27
C GLU A 212 -3.38 -22.49 -3.69
N ALA A 213 -4.65 -22.28 -4.06
CA ALA A 213 -5.15 -22.65 -5.39
C ALA A 213 -4.78 -21.65 -6.49
N GLY A 214 -4.38 -20.42 -6.12
CA GLY A 214 -4.13 -19.34 -7.06
C GLY A 214 -5.39 -18.87 -7.79
N ALA A 215 -6.54 -18.93 -7.12
CA ALA A 215 -7.86 -18.72 -7.74
C ALA A 215 -8.58 -17.52 -7.14
N ARG A 216 -9.13 -16.67 -8.01
CA ARG A 216 -9.98 -15.53 -7.63
C ARG A 216 -11.45 -15.94 -7.51
N ILE A 217 -12.12 -15.41 -6.50
CA ILE A 217 -13.55 -15.54 -6.24
C ILE A 217 -14.12 -14.15 -5.97
N ASP A 218 -15.05 -13.71 -6.82
CA ASP A 218 -15.77 -12.44 -6.63
C ASP A 218 -16.92 -12.67 -5.66
N ILE A 219 -16.84 -12.06 -4.47
CA ILE A 219 -17.80 -12.26 -3.38
C ILE A 219 -18.85 -11.14 -3.27
N GLY A 220 -18.72 -10.07 -4.05
CA GLY A 220 -19.75 -9.04 -4.17
C GLY A 220 -19.35 -7.89 -5.09
N ARG A 221 -20.35 -7.11 -5.54
CA ARG A 221 -20.15 -5.84 -6.25
C ARG A 221 -20.91 -4.74 -5.53
N PHE A 222 -20.26 -3.58 -5.35
CA PHE A 222 -20.75 -2.50 -4.51
C PHE A 222 -20.57 -1.15 -5.20
N ASN A 223 -21.51 -0.23 -5.00
CA ASN A 223 -21.39 1.12 -5.53
C ASN A 223 -20.23 1.86 -4.87
N HIS A 224 -19.45 2.56 -5.69
CA HIS A 224 -18.37 3.44 -5.26
C HIS A 224 -18.87 4.82 -4.84
N ASP A 225 -19.96 5.28 -5.47
CA ASP A 225 -20.46 6.64 -5.36
C ASP A 225 -21.64 6.74 -4.38
N PRO A 226 -21.54 7.57 -3.32
CA PRO A 226 -22.68 7.93 -2.47
C PRO A 226 -23.65 8.93 -3.11
N GLY A 227 -23.65 9.10 -4.44
CA GLY A 227 -24.52 10.04 -5.16
C GLY A 227 -23.93 11.45 -5.27
N SER A 228 -22.60 11.57 -5.36
CA SER A 228 -21.87 12.82 -5.51
C SER A 228 -20.83 12.73 -6.62
N THR A 229 -20.74 13.79 -7.44
CA THR A 229 -19.66 13.95 -8.41
C THR A 229 -18.34 14.43 -7.77
N ASP A 230 -18.34 14.72 -6.48
CA ASP A 230 -17.15 15.11 -5.72
C ASP A 230 -16.23 13.91 -5.51
N SER A 231 -15.01 13.99 -6.05
CA SER A 231 -14.02 12.93 -5.93
C SER A 231 -13.57 12.67 -4.49
N ASP A 232 -13.73 13.63 -3.58
CA ASP A 232 -13.35 13.46 -2.17
C ASP A 232 -14.40 12.64 -1.41
N LEU A 233 -15.61 12.50 -1.99
CA LEU A 233 -16.72 11.73 -1.43
C LEU A 233 -16.75 10.26 -1.90
N LYS A 234 -15.80 9.84 -2.74
CA LYS A 234 -15.58 8.45 -3.15
C LYS A 234 -15.47 7.46 -2.00
N CYS A 235 -16.03 6.28 -2.13
CA CYS A 235 -16.04 5.26 -1.08
C CYS A 235 -15.33 3.98 -1.55
N ASP A 236 -14.03 3.89 -1.30
CA ASP A 236 -13.27 2.65 -1.52
C ASP A 236 -13.68 1.58 -0.50
N LEU A 237 -13.62 0.29 -0.85
CA LEU A 237 -14.20 -0.76 0.00
C LEU A 237 -13.40 -1.03 1.28
N HIS A 238 -12.09 -0.82 1.27
CA HIS A 238 -11.17 -1.07 2.39
C HIS A 238 -11.54 -2.33 3.20
N PRO A 239 -11.55 -3.50 2.55
CA PRO A 239 -12.14 -4.69 3.11
C PRO A 239 -11.26 -5.24 4.24
N ARG A 240 -11.90 -5.61 5.36
CA ARG A 240 -11.23 -6.00 6.60
C ARG A 240 -11.81 -7.30 7.17
N TRP A 241 -10.95 -8.30 7.37
CA TRP A 241 -11.34 -9.56 8.01
C TRP A 241 -11.77 -9.35 9.47
N ASN A 242 -12.80 -10.08 9.90
CA ASN A 242 -13.01 -10.31 11.32
C ASN A 242 -11.94 -11.29 11.87
N ARG A 243 -11.77 -11.31 13.20
CA ARG A 243 -10.77 -12.17 13.85
C ARG A 243 -11.00 -13.67 13.62
N ALA A 244 -12.26 -14.07 13.45
CA ALA A 244 -12.65 -15.45 13.19
C ALA A 244 -12.48 -15.87 11.73
N GLY A 245 -12.14 -14.94 10.82
CA GLY A 245 -12.05 -15.11 9.37
C GLY A 245 -13.33 -15.64 8.70
N THR A 246 -14.49 -15.46 9.32
CA THR A 246 -15.80 -15.86 8.79
C THR A 246 -16.54 -14.71 8.13
N GLN A 247 -16.15 -13.46 8.40
CA GLN A 247 -16.82 -12.27 7.90
C GLN A 247 -15.80 -11.20 7.50
N VAL A 248 -16.27 -10.26 6.68
CA VAL A 248 -15.53 -9.10 6.21
C VAL A 248 -16.35 -7.82 6.45
N CYS A 249 -15.77 -6.78 7.06
CA CYS A 249 -16.34 -5.42 6.98
C CYS A 249 -15.79 -4.73 5.74
N ILE A 250 -16.66 -4.06 5.00
CA ILE A 250 -16.31 -3.15 3.91
C ILE A 250 -16.96 -1.79 4.15
N ASP A 251 -16.34 -0.73 3.64
CA ASP A 251 -16.95 0.58 3.51
C ASP A 251 -17.70 0.62 2.16
N ALA A 252 -18.98 0.96 2.13
CA ALA A 252 -19.77 0.94 0.90
C ALA A 252 -20.71 2.14 0.80
N ALA A 253 -20.91 2.64 -0.42
CA ALA A 253 -21.94 3.62 -0.69
C ALA A 253 -23.30 2.95 -0.86
N ARG A 254 -24.26 3.28 0.00
CA ARG A 254 -25.63 2.78 -0.06
C ARG A 254 -26.62 3.89 0.26
N SER A 255 -27.65 4.00 -0.58
CA SER A 255 -28.76 4.94 -0.39
C SER A 255 -28.30 6.40 -0.18
N GLY A 256 -27.27 6.83 -0.91
CA GLY A 256 -26.77 8.21 -0.82
C GLY A 256 -25.80 8.49 0.35
N THR A 257 -25.37 7.45 1.08
CA THR A 257 -24.51 7.58 2.27
C THR A 257 -23.42 6.52 2.29
N ARG A 258 -22.31 6.77 3.01
CA ARG A 258 -21.30 5.75 3.31
C ARG A 258 -21.72 4.92 4.53
N GLN A 259 -21.58 3.60 4.45
CA GLN A 259 -21.94 2.65 5.51
C GLN A 259 -20.83 1.58 5.64
N CYS A 260 -20.58 1.02 6.84
CA CYS A 260 -19.86 -0.26 6.93
C CYS A 260 -20.88 -1.40 6.78
N LEU A 261 -20.60 -2.32 5.87
CA LEU A 261 -21.37 -3.54 5.67
C LEU A 261 -20.55 -4.73 6.16
N ILE A 262 -21.21 -5.69 6.79
CA ILE A 262 -20.61 -6.98 7.14
C ILE A 262 -21.07 -8.02 6.13
N VAL A 263 -20.11 -8.66 5.47
CA VAL A 263 -20.33 -9.74 4.49
C VAL A 263 -19.91 -11.06 5.13
N ASP A 264 -20.82 -12.03 5.18
CA ASP A 264 -20.50 -13.41 5.57
C ASP A 264 -19.79 -14.11 4.42
N VAL A 265 -18.60 -14.63 4.71
CA VAL A 265 -17.77 -15.36 3.75
C VAL A 265 -17.43 -16.76 4.25
N ALA A 266 -18.02 -17.23 5.35
CA ALA A 266 -17.65 -18.48 6.01
C ALA A 266 -17.72 -19.67 5.05
N LYS A 267 -18.83 -19.79 4.31
CA LYS A 267 -19.03 -20.87 3.34
C LYS A 267 -17.99 -20.84 2.21
N VAL A 268 -17.67 -19.66 1.69
CA VAL A 268 -16.69 -19.50 0.60
C VAL A 268 -15.27 -19.79 1.11
N ALA A 269 -14.97 -19.35 2.34
CA ALA A 269 -13.68 -19.54 2.99
C ALA A 269 -13.48 -20.97 3.57
N GLY A 270 -14.44 -21.87 3.38
CA GLY A 270 -14.39 -23.25 3.89
C GLY A 270 -14.47 -23.35 5.42
N ARG A 271 -15.14 -22.39 6.07
CA ARG A 271 -15.29 -22.31 7.52
C ARG A 271 -16.72 -22.67 7.94
N PRO A 272 -16.92 -23.20 9.16
CA PRO A 272 -18.26 -23.39 9.70
C PRO A 272 -19.04 -22.09 9.62
N ALA A 273 -20.30 -22.18 9.19
CA ALA A 273 -21.20 -21.04 9.27
C ALA A 273 -21.28 -20.58 10.73
N LEU A 274 -21.43 -19.27 10.95
CA LEU A 274 -21.78 -18.78 12.27
C LEU A 274 -23.12 -19.41 12.65
N ASP A 275 -23.20 -20.06 13.81
CA ASP A 275 -24.49 -20.34 14.41
C ASP A 275 -25.22 -19.00 14.51
N ALA A 276 -26.43 -18.93 13.95
CA ALA A 276 -27.25 -17.73 13.96
C ALA A 276 -27.82 -17.49 15.37
N ALA A 277 -26.95 -17.36 16.39
CA ALA A 277 -27.27 -16.99 17.76
C ALA A 277 -25.97 -16.87 18.60
N ALA A 278 -25.55 -15.63 18.89
CA ALA A 278 -24.92 -15.23 20.15
C ALA A 278 -24.99 -13.71 20.27
#